data_AF-A0A137R1H1-F1
#
_entry.id   AF-A0A137R1H1-F1
#
_cell.length_a   1.000
_cell.length_b   1.000
_cell.length_c   1.000
_cell.angle_alpha   90.00
_cell.angle_beta   90.00
_cell.angle_gamma   90.00
#
_symmetry.space_group_name_H-M   'P 1'
#
loop_
_entity.id
_entity.type
_entity.pdbx_description
1 polymer ?
#
loop_
_entity_poly.entity_id
_entity_poly.type
_entity_poly.pdbx_seq_one_letter_code
_entity_poly.pdbx_strand_id
1 'polypeptide(L)'
;MFLDGLDECQGQREQILHFGLIAYFTKAFPDAPLLWLVASCPEAHITAFLARRRSTMCFEKEEVSDSVEACQDVEHFLRKEFERIRTTNPVMALFPQWPPEHQVLKPISAAVGLSAYATIIVRFIGIECVGDPGSCLQVIVDLIDHNLLSLSCANTPHDSHPTAHLDPRYRCIISRITLVDRRHAEDILVFVIYPSAPPMLVSAMCDWISIALGVMYGAVCQLHSVLDVPLLQDAHKKRIFLYHKSFSDFLCDSRRLGLS
;
A
#
# COMPACT_ATOMS: atom_id res chain seq x y z
N MET A 1 7.33 23.15 -9.65
CA MET A 1 6.59 22.07 -10.32
C MET A 1 6.91 20.78 -9.58
N PHE A 2 5.87 20.06 -9.16
CA PHE A 2 6.00 18.82 -8.39
C PHE A 2 5.63 17.63 -9.30
N LEU A 3 6.50 16.63 -9.35
CA LEU A 3 6.30 15.39 -10.09
C LEU A 3 6.40 14.24 -9.09
N ASP A 4 5.31 13.53 -8.87
CA ASP A 4 5.22 12.39 -7.94
C ASP A 4 5.15 11.07 -8.69
N GLY A 5 5.72 10.01 -8.11
CA GLY A 5 5.68 8.66 -8.66
C GLY A 5 6.30 8.53 -10.05
N LEU A 6 7.42 9.20 -10.34
CA LEU A 6 7.98 9.18 -11.70
C LEU A 6 8.44 7.77 -12.14
N ASP A 7 8.80 6.91 -11.20
CA ASP A 7 9.03 5.47 -11.37
C ASP A 7 7.78 4.67 -11.80
N GLU A 8 6.58 5.23 -11.64
CA GLU A 8 5.34 4.57 -12.07
C GLU A 8 5.04 4.80 -13.56
N CYS A 9 5.81 5.67 -14.23
CA CYS A 9 5.68 5.88 -15.67
C CYS A 9 6.03 4.62 -16.45
N GLN A 10 5.26 4.30 -17.49
CA GLN A 10 5.47 3.09 -18.28
C GLN A 10 6.79 3.14 -19.05
N GLY A 11 7.70 2.24 -18.67
CA GLY A 11 8.94 1.98 -19.39
C GLY A 11 10.16 2.73 -18.83
N GLN A 12 11.25 1.99 -18.61
CA GLN A 12 12.48 2.54 -18.01
C GLN A 12 13.09 3.67 -18.84
N ARG A 13 12.94 3.59 -20.16
CA ARG A 13 13.47 4.61 -21.08
C ARG A 13 12.70 5.91 -20.92
N GLU A 14 11.38 5.82 -20.84
CA GLU A 14 10.45 6.92 -20.69
C GLU A 14 10.67 7.64 -19.36
N GLN A 15 10.88 6.90 -18.27
CA GLN A 15 11.24 7.47 -16.97
C GLN A 15 12.56 8.27 -17.05
N ILE A 16 13.60 7.70 -17.66
CA ILE A 16 14.88 8.40 -17.88
C ILE A 16 14.71 9.62 -18.79
N LEU A 17 13.86 9.54 -19.82
CA LEU A 17 13.59 10.64 -20.72
C LEU A 17 12.98 11.83 -19.99
N HIS A 18 12.09 11.62 -19.02
CA HIS A 18 11.57 12.72 -18.21
C HIS A 18 12.66 13.45 -17.44
N PHE A 19 13.57 12.73 -16.76
CA PHE A 19 14.73 13.36 -16.12
C PHE A 19 15.62 14.10 -17.12
N GLY A 20 15.82 13.51 -18.32
CA GLY A 20 16.56 14.14 -19.41
C GLY A 20 15.93 15.44 -19.91
N LEU A 21 14.60 15.50 -20.03
CA LEU A 21 13.85 16.68 -20.43
C LEU A 21 13.94 17.79 -19.37
N ILE A 22 13.80 17.44 -18.08
CA ILE A 22 13.96 18.38 -16.97
C ILE A 22 15.39 18.95 -16.99
N ALA A 23 16.40 18.09 -17.12
CA ALA A 23 17.80 18.51 -17.20
C ALA A 23 18.09 19.40 -18.40
N TYR A 24 17.51 19.09 -19.55
CA TYR A 24 17.63 19.92 -20.75
C TYR A 24 16.99 21.30 -20.53
N PHE A 25 15.77 21.32 -19.97
CA PHE A 25 15.03 22.56 -19.74
C PHE A 25 15.78 23.49 -18.77
N THR A 26 16.24 22.96 -17.63
CA THR A 26 16.99 23.77 -16.63
C THR A 26 18.29 24.33 -17.19
N LYS A 27 18.93 23.60 -18.13
CA LYS A 27 20.14 24.08 -18.81
C LYS A 27 19.84 25.10 -19.91
N ALA A 28 18.79 24.89 -20.69
CA ALA A 28 18.41 25.75 -21.80
C ALA A 28 17.82 27.09 -21.34
N PHE A 29 17.17 27.09 -20.17
CA PHE A 29 16.49 28.25 -19.61
C PHE A 29 16.91 28.49 -18.14
N PRO A 30 18.16 28.91 -17.88
CA PRO A 30 18.68 29.06 -16.52
C PRO A 30 17.98 30.17 -15.72
N ASP A 31 17.45 31.19 -16.39
CA ASP A 31 16.76 32.32 -15.76
C ASP A 31 15.26 32.05 -15.53
N ALA A 32 14.76 30.86 -15.90
CA ALA A 32 13.37 30.51 -15.67
C ALA A 32 13.11 30.35 -14.16
N PRO A 33 12.06 30.99 -13.60
CA PRO A 33 11.75 30.92 -12.17
C PRO A 33 11.03 29.60 -11.80
N LEU A 34 11.59 28.46 -12.23
CA LEU A 34 10.98 27.13 -12.12
C LEU A 34 11.87 26.20 -11.28
N LEU A 35 11.39 25.85 -10.07
CA LEU A 35 11.95 24.78 -9.26
C LEU A 35 11.24 23.46 -9.55
N TRP A 36 12.00 22.40 -9.80
CA TRP A 36 11.48 21.04 -10.00
C TRP A 36 11.71 20.21 -8.75
N LEU A 37 10.64 19.62 -8.23
CA LEU A 37 10.72 18.66 -7.12
C LEU A 37 10.14 17.34 -7.63
N VAL A 38 10.95 16.28 -7.59
CA VAL A 38 10.63 14.97 -8.15
C VAL A 38 10.69 13.94 -7.04
N ALA A 39 9.57 13.27 -6.77
CA ALA A 39 9.49 12.11 -5.90
C ALA A 39 9.46 10.84 -6.76
N SER A 40 10.32 9.88 -6.43
CA SER A 40 10.48 8.63 -7.18
C SER A 40 11.10 7.55 -6.30
N CYS A 41 10.72 6.29 -6.49
CA CYS A 41 11.44 5.16 -5.88
C CYS A 41 12.87 5.04 -6.45
N PRO A 42 13.83 4.51 -5.68
CA PRO A 42 15.24 4.43 -6.08
C PRO A 42 15.51 3.27 -7.06
N GLU A 43 14.76 3.20 -8.17
CA GLU A 43 14.95 2.16 -9.18
C GLU A 43 16.37 2.19 -9.76
N ALA A 44 16.92 1.02 -10.08
CA ALA A 44 18.33 0.88 -10.43
C ALA A 44 18.75 1.74 -11.64
N HIS A 45 17.92 1.81 -12.69
CA HIS A 45 18.18 2.63 -13.88
C HIS A 45 18.04 4.12 -13.62
N ILE A 46 17.12 4.55 -12.74
CA ILE A 46 16.99 5.95 -12.30
C ILE A 46 18.24 6.36 -11.51
N THR A 47 18.61 5.54 -10.52
CA THR A 47 19.80 5.78 -9.69
C THR A 47 21.08 5.82 -10.53
N ALA A 48 21.23 4.89 -11.47
CA ALA A 48 22.37 4.86 -12.38
C ALA A 48 22.41 6.09 -13.31
N PHE A 49 21.24 6.54 -13.80
CA PHE A 49 21.15 7.75 -14.63
C PHE A 49 21.59 8.99 -13.86
N LEU A 50 21.04 9.21 -12.66
CA LEU A 50 21.36 10.36 -11.82
C LEU A 50 22.84 10.36 -11.41
N ALA A 51 23.40 9.20 -11.04
CA ALA A 51 24.82 9.06 -10.70
C ALA A 51 25.74 9.48 -11.87
N ARG A 52 25.42 9.05 -13.10
CA ARG A 52 26.19 9.41 -14.31
C ARG A 52 26.10 10.90 -14.68
N ARG A 53 25.02 11.58 -14.26
CA ARG A 53 24.72 12.97 -14.63
C ARG A 53 24.97 13.98 -13.52
N ARG A 54 25.48 13.54 -12.36
CA ARG A 54 25.77 14.38 -11.19
C ARG A 54 26.68 15.57 -11.50
N SER A 55 27.57 15.47 -12.47
CA SER A 55 28.45 16.57 -12.91
C SER A 55 27.83 17.51 -13.94
N THR A 56 26.70 17.14 -14.55
CA THR A 56 26.08 17.88 -15.66
C THR A 56 24.70 18.46 -15.33
N MET A 57 24.09 18.02 -14.23
CA MET A 57 22.75 18.43 -13.80
C MET A 57 22.84 19.00 -12.39
N CYS A 58 22.33 20.21 -12.19
CA CYS A 58 22.14 20.77 -10.85
C CYS A 58 20.88 20.15 -10.24
N PHE A 59 21.07 19.15 -9.39
CA PHE A 59 20.02 18.60 -8.54
C PHE A 59 20.56 18.29 -7.16
N GLU A 60 19.69 18.40 -6.17
CA GLU A 60 19.91 17.86 -4.84
C GLU A 60 19.06 16.59 -4.72
N LYS A 61 19.66 15.52 -4.18
CA LYS A 61 18.97 14.26 -3.93
C LYS A 61 18.92 14.05 -2.44
N GLU A 62 17.70 13.98 -1.91
CA GLU A 62 17.42 13.59 -0.54
C GLU A 62 16.77 12.21 -0.57
N GLU A 63 17.32 11.27 0.20
CA GLU A 63 16.73 9.95 0.36
C GLU A 63 15.89 9.96 1.63
N VAL A 64 14.58 9.78 1.47
CA VAL A 64 13.67 9.57 2.59
C VAL A 64 13.85 8.12 3.05
N SER A 65 14.60 7.93 4.13
CA SER A 65 14.92 6.64 4.72
C SER A 65 14.12 6.40 6.00
N ASP A 66 14.03 5.14 6.42
CA ASP A 66 13.48 4.67 7.70
C ASP A 66 14.42 5.07 8.86
N SER A 67 14.52 6.39 9.06
CA SER A 67 15.40 7.02 10.06
C SER A 67 14.87 6.85 11.48
N VAL A 68 15.73 7.14 12.47
CA VAL A 68 15.33 7.17 13.88
C VAL A 68 14.26 8.24 14.09
N GLU A 69 14.39 9.38 13.40
CA GLU A 69 13.44 10.48 13.39
C GLU A 69 12.09 10.03 12.82
N ALA A 70 12.07 9.31 11.69
CA ALA A 70 10.84 8.77 11.11
C ALA A 70 10.13 7.78 12.05
N CYS A 71 10.90 6.93 12.76
CA CYS A 71 10.35 6.04 13.78
C CYS A 71 9.72 6.83 14.94
N GLN A 72 10.37 7.90 15.40
CA GLN A 72 9.86 8.77 16.45
C GLN A 72 8.57 9.51 16.03
N ASP A 73 8.52 9.99 14.79
CA ASP A 73 7.34 10.66 14.23
C ASP A 73 6.15 9.70 14.15
N VAL A 74 6.38 8.46 13.68
CA VAL A 74 5.35 7.43 13.65
C VAL A 74 4.88 7.04 15.05
N GLU A 75 5.80 6.89 16.00
CA GLU A 75 5.45 6.65 17.40
C GLU A 75 4.56 7.77 17.95
N HIS A 76 4.96 9.03 17.76
CA HIS A 76 4.19 10.18 18.20
C HIS A 76 2.79 10.21 17.57
N PHE A 77 2.72 9.95 16.27
CA PHE A 77 1.47 9.88 15.52
C PHE A 77 0.53 8.78 16.05
N LEU A 78 1.03 7.54 16.18
CA LEU A 78 0.22 6.40 16.65
C LEU A 78 -0.33 6.63 18.06
N ARG A 79 0.51 7.12 18.98
CA ARG A 79 0.09 7.43 20.36
C ARG A 79 -1.01 8.48 20.39
N LYS A 80 -0.83 9.57 19.63
CA LYS A 80 -1.82 10.65 19.52
C LYS A 80 -3.15 10.16 18.94
N GLU A 81 -3.11 9.30 17.93
CA GLU A 81 -4.31 8.78 17.31
C GLU A 81 -5.03 7.74 18.18
N PHE A 82 -4.32 6.91 18.94
CA PHE A 82 -4.94 6.03 19.93
C PHE A 82 -5.61 6.80 21.07
N GLU A 83 -4.98 7.88 21.55
CA GLU A 83 -5.60 8.82 22.49
C GLU A 83 -6.89 9.44 21.92
N ARG A 84 -6.86 9.84 20.64
CA ARG A 84 -8.03 10.37 19.94
C ARG A 84 -9.13 9.31 19.84
N ILE A 85 -8.82 8.08 19.46
CA ILE A 85 -9.80 6.99 19.36
C ILE A 85 -10.43 6.70 20.73
N ARG A 86 -9.63 6.66 21.79
CA ARG A 86 -10.09 6.44 23.17
C ARG A 86 -11.07 7.50 23.63
N THR A 87 -10.76 8.76 23.35
CA THR A 87 -11.56 9.91 23.81
C THR A 87 -12.81 10.14 22.97
N THR A 88 -12.79 9.76 21.69
CA THR A 88 -13.93 9.93 20.77
C THR A 88 -14.89 8.75 20.77
N ASN A 89 -14.45 7.55 21.18
CA ASN A 89 -15.29 6.37 21.24
C ASN A 89 -15.96 6.23 22.63
N PRO A 90 -17.31 6.26 22.72
CA PRO A 90 -18.04 6.20 24.00
C PRO A 90 -17.78 4.93 24.81
N VAL A 91 -17.48 3.81 24.15
CA VAL A 91 -17.17 2.52 24.80
C VAL A 91 -15.76 2.55 25.38
N MET A 92 -14.79 3.09 24.64
CA MET A 92 -13.40 3.19 25.10
C MET A 92 -13.18 4.24 26.19
N ALA A 93 -14.07 5.23 26.31
CA ALA A 93 -14.06 6.17 27.42
C ALA A 93 -14.15 5.47 28.80
N LEU A 94 -14.71 4.25 28.85
CA LEU A 94 -14.80 3.43 30.08
C LEU A 94 -13.50 2.69 30.41
N PHE A 95 -12.51 2.68 29.51
CA PHE A 95 -11.23 1.98 29.66
C PHE A 95 -10.05 2.97 29.68
N PRO A 96 -9.77 3.64 30.82
CA PRO A 96 -8.75 4.69 30.89
C PRO A 96 -7.32 4.19 30.69
N GLN A 97 -7.07 2.89 30.86
CA GLN A 97 -5.77 2.26 30.63
C GLN A 97 -5.61 1.70 29.21
N TRP A 98 -6.61 1.87 28.34
CA TRP A 98 -6.52 1.47 26.95
C TRP A 98 -5.84 2.56 26.11
N PRO A 99 -5.01 2.21 25.12
CA PRO A 99 -4.43 0.88 24.93
C PRO A 99 -3.26 0.63 25.91
N PRO A 100 -3.08 -0.61 26.39
CA PRO A 100 -1.94 -0.95 27.23
C PRO A 100 -0.64 -0.86 26.41
N GLU A 101 0.42 -0.40 27.07
CA GLU A 101 1.69 -0.03 26.42
C GLU A 101 2.26 -1.14 25.51
N HIS A 102 2.18 -2.40 25.94
CA HIS A 102 2.67 -3.54 25.15
C HIS A 102 1.93 -3.74 23.82
N GLN A 103 0.66 -3.35 23.71
CA GLN A 103 -0.10 -3.39 22.45
C GLN A 103 0.19 -2.18 21.56
N VAL A 104 0.68 -1.08 22.12
CA VAL A 104 1.07 0.13 21.38
C VAL A 104 2.45 -0.03 20.74
N LEU A 105 3.38 -0.61 21.49
CA LEU A 105 4.77 -0.82 21.05
C LEU A 105 4.88 -1.75 19.83
N LYS A 106 3.96 -2.70 19.68
CA LYS A 106 3.96 -3.65 18.55
C LYS A 106 3.68 -2.98 17.20
N PRO A 107 2.59 -2.21 17.01
CA PRO A 107 2.38 -1.39 15.83
C PRO A 107 3.52 -0.41 15.55
N ILE A 108 4.09 0.22 16.59
CA ILE A 108 5.21 1.16 16.44
C ILE A 108 6.45 0.45 15.88
N SER A 109 6.83 -0.68 16.48
CA SER A 109 8.00 -1.45 16.03
C SER A 109 7.77 -2.07 14.65
N ALA A 110 6.54 -2.47 14.34
CA ALA A 110 6.18 -3.02 13.03
C ALA A 110 6.14 -1.96 11.92
N ALA A 111 5.93 -0.68 12.26
CA ALA A 111 5.83 0.40 11.28
C ALA A 111 7.18 0.85 10.72
N VAL A 112 8.28 0.69 11.48
CA VAL A 112 9.66 1.02 11.06
C VAL A 112 9.75 2.41 10.38
N GLY A 113 9.05 3.42 10.92
CA GLY A 113 9.06 4.79 10.38
C GLY A 113 8.13 5.06 9.19
N LEU A 114 7.35 4.06 8.74
CA LEU A 114 6.42 4.21 7.62
C LEU A 114 5.07 4.82 8.05
N SER A 115 4.94 6.13 7.86
CA SER A 115 3.72 6.89 8.19
C SER A 115 2.44 6.35 7.53
N ALA A 116 2.54 5.83 6.31
CA ALA A 116 1.41 5.21 5.62
C ALA A 116 0.90 3.97 6.36
N TYR A 117 1.80 3.14 6.89
CA TYR A 117 1.46 1.95 7.67
C TYR A 117 0.74 2.34 8.96
N ALA A 118 1.27 3.32 9.69
CA ALA A 118 0.66 3.85 10.90
C ALA A 118 -0.76 4.40 10.65
N THR A 119 -0.95 5.11 9.54
CA THR A 119 -2.26 5.65 9.13
C THR A 119 -3.30 4.54 8.92
N ILE A 120 -2.89 3.40 8.38
CA ILE A 120 -3.78 2.26 8.13
C ILE A 120 -4.22 1.62 9.44
N ILE A 121 -3.29 1.40 10.38
CA ILE A 121 -3.60 0.89 11.72
C ILE A 121 -4.65 1.77 12.40
N VAL A 122 -4.44 3.09 12.39
CA VAL A 122 -5.35 4.06 12.98
C VAL A 122 -6.72 4.02 12.32
N ARG A 123 -6.76 3.94 10.99
CA ARG A 123 -8.01 3.89 10.24
C ARG A 123 -8.79 2.59 10.49
N PHE A 124 -8.11 1.46 10.53
CA PHE A 124 -8.72 0.17 10.85
C PHE A 124 -9.38 0.21 12.24
N ILE A 125 -8.63 0.63 13.25
CA ILE A 125 -9.10 0.70 14.64
C ILE A 125 -10.20 1.76 14.82
N GLY A 126 -10.08 2.91 14.15
CA GLY A 126 -10.92 4.07 14.38
C GLY A 126 -12.19 4.16 13.53
N ILE A 127 -12.24 3.55 12.35
CA ILE A 127 -13.35 3.71 11.38
C ILE A 127 -13.97 2.36 11.01
N GLU A 128 -13.15 1.36 10.71
CA GLU A 128 -13.61 0.09 10.14
C GLU A 128 -14.07 -0.92 11.22
N CYS A 129 -13.66 -0.70 12.46
CA CYS A 129 -14.07 -1.47 13.64
C CYS A 129 -15.20 -0.81 14.43
N VAL A 130 -16.41 -0.88 13.88
CA VAL A 130 -17.61 -0.29 14.50
C VAL A 130 -17.88 -0.92 15.87
N GLY A 131 -17.55 -0.18 16.94
CA GLY A 131 -18.01 -0.44 18.31
C GLY A 131 -16.98 -1.05 19.27
N ASP A 132 -15.85 -1.60 18.79
CA ASP A 132 -14.84 -2.20 19.67
C ASP A 132 -13.39 -2.01 19.16
N PRO A 133 -12.79 -0.83 19.40
CA PRO A 133 -11.38 -0.57 19.11
C PRO A 133 -10.41 -1.50 19.85
N GLY A 134 -10.81 -2.03 21.01
CA GLY A 134 -9.99 -2.92 21.82
C GLY A 134 -9.71 -4.25 21.13
N SER A 135 -10.76 -4.92 20.67
CA SER A 135 -10.61 -6.17 19.92
C SER A 135 -9.86 -5.97 18.61
N CYS A 136 -10.02 -4.83 17.94
CA CYS A 136 -9.30 -4.57 16.70
C CYS A 136 -7.81 -4.30 16.87
N LEU A 137 -7.43 -3.62 17.94
CA LEU A 137 -6.01 -3.52 18.30
C LEU A 137 -5.43 -4.91 18.61
N GLN A 138 -6.18 -5.78 19.29
CA GLN A 138 -5.75 -7.15 19.55
C GLN A 138 -5.56 -7.94 18.24
N VAL A 139 -6.48 -7.81 17.27
CA VAL A 139 -6.33 -8.43 15.94
C VAL A 139 -5.05 -7.95 15.25
N ILE A 140 -4.76 -6.64 15.26
CA ILE A 140 -3.51 -6.11 14.69
C ILE A 140 -2.30 -6.69 15.40
N VAL A 141 -2.32 -6.75 16.73
CA VAL A 141 -1.25 -7.32 17.53
C VAL A 141 -1.01 -8.78 17.21
N ASP A 142 -2.08 -9.59 17.12
CA ASP A 142 -1.99 -11.01 16.78
C ASP A 142 -1.43 -11.20 15.36
N LEU A 143 -1.87 -10.37 14.40
CA LEU A 143 -1.35 -10.38 13.03
C LEU A 143 0.12 -9.98 12.95
N ILE A 144 0.60 -9.06 13.81
CA ILE A 144 2.02 -8.70 13.91
C ILE A 144 2.81 -9.84 14.54
N ASP A 145 2.32 -10.45 15.62
CA ASP A 145 2.97 -11.58 16.31
C ASP A 145 3.10 -12.80 15.39
N HIS A 146 2.11 -13.03 14.53
CA HIS A 146 2.14 -14.06 13.49
C HIS A 146 2.95 -13.64 12.24
N ASN A 147 3.65 -12.50 12.29
CA ASN A 147 4.50 -11.96 11.21
C ASN A 147 3.75 -11.69 9.89
N LEU A 148 2.42 -11.54 9.94
CA LEU A 148 1.55 -11.27 8.78
C LEU A 148 1.46 -9.77 8.46
N LEU A 149 1.75 -8.91 9.45
CA LEU A 149 1.76 -7.44 9.31
C LEU A 149 3.10 -6.80 9.68
N SER A 150 4.08 -7.58 10.12
CA SER A 150 5.42 -7.07 10.43
C SER A 150 6.14 -6.66 9.15
N LEU A 151 6.56 -5.40 9.06
CA LEU A 151 7.44 -4.90 7.99
C LEU A 151 8.92 -5.04 8.35
N SER A 152 9.24 -5.67 9.48
CA SER A 152 10.61 -6.00 9.82
C SER A 152 11.19 -6.82 8.68
N CYS A 153 12.18 -6.24 7.99
CA CYS A 153 13.03 -6.93 7.04
C CYS A 153 13.74 -8.07 7.76
N ALA A 154 13.06 -9.20 7.92
CA ALA A 154 13.72 -10.47 8.06
C ALA A 154 14.51 -10.63 6.77
N ASN A 155 15.80 -10.35 6.87
CA ASN A 155 16.84 -10.70 5.93
C ASN A 155 16.69 -12.19 5.61
N THR A 156 15.84 -12.51 4.64
CA THR A 156 15.77 -13.83 4.03
C THR A 156 16.78 -13.80 2.88
N PRO A 157 17.68 -14.79 2.75
CA PRO A 157 18.82 -14.71 1.82
C PRO A 157 18.47 -14.84 0.32
N HIS A 158 17.26 -14.48 -0.12
CA HIS A 158 16.83 -14.67 -1.51
C HIS A 158 15.98 -13.50 -2.05
N ASP A 159 16.60 -12.32 -2.06
CA ASP A 159 16.20 -11.20 -2.90
C ASP A 159 16.51 -11.50 -4.37
N SER A 160 15.53 -11.99 -5.11
CA SER A 160 15.67 -12.20 -6.57
C SER A 160 14.44 -11.77 -7.37
N HIS A 161 13.37 -11.29 -6.72
CA HIS A 161 12.18 -10.82 -7.44
C HIS A 161 12.24 -9.30 -7.63
N PRO A 162 12.17 -8.80 -8.88
CA PRO A 162 12.32 -7.37 -9.19
C PRO A 162 11.26 -6.46 -8.54
N THR A 163 10.17 -7.04 -8.02
CA THR A 163 9.04 -6.32 -7.41
C THR A 163 8.91 -6.55 -5.90
N ALA A 164 9.88 -7.18 -5.24
CA ALA A 164 9.80 -7.52 -3.81
C ALA A 164 9.60 -6.27 -2.91
N HIS A 165 10.12 -5.12 -3.34
CA HIS A 165 9.93 -3.83 -2.69
C HIS A 165 8.46 -3.35 -2.66
N LEU A 166 7.58 -3.90 -3.51
CA LEU A 166 6.14 -3.58 -3.54
C LEU A 166 5.32 -4.45 -2.58
N ASP A 167 5.89 -5.54 -2.08
CA ASP A 167 5.21 -6.51 -1.21
C ASP A 167 4.64 -5.87 0.06
N PRO A 168 5.36 -4.96 0.76
CA PRO A 168 4.80 -4.17 1.85
C PRO A 168 3.52 -3.42 1.48
N ARG A 169 3.50 -2.78 0.30
CA ARG A 169 2.36 -1.99 -0.19
C ARG A 169 1.18 -2.89 -0.54
N TYR A 170 1.43 -4.04 -1.18
CA TYR A 170 0.38 -5.02 -1.49
C TYR A 170 -0.21 -5.67 -0.24
N ARG A 171 0.62 -6.03 0.74
CA ARG A 171 0.15 -6.51 2.05
C ARG A 171 -0.75 -5.48 2.73
N CYS A 172 -0.35 -4.21 2.67
CA CYS A 172 -1.14 -3.10 3.18
C CYS A 172 -2.50 -2.95 2.45
N ILE A 173 -2.57 -3.22 1.15
CA ILE A 173 -3.83 -3.13 0.40
C ILE A 173 -4.75 -4.29 0.76
N ILE A 174 -4.20 -5.50 0.88
CA ILE A 174 -4.96 -6.69 1.28
C ILE A 174 -5.42 -6.59 2.74
N SER A 175 -4.63 -5.98 3.63
CA SER A 175 -5.03 -5.79 5.03
C SER A 175 -6.18 -4.80 5.22
N ARG A 176 -6.46 -3.94 4.22
CA ARG A 176 -7.62 -3.03 4.22
C ARG A 176 -8.93 -3.73 3.86
N ILE A 177 -8.89 -4.97 3.38
CA ILE A 177 -10.11 -5.72 3.12
C ILE A 177 -10.74 -6.06 4.48
N THR A 178 -11.97 -5.61 4.73
CA THR A 178 -12.67 -5.87 5.99
C THR A 178 -12.81 -7.39 6.20
N LEU A 179 -12.76 -7.87 7.45
CA LEU A 179 -12.90 -9.30 7.78
C LEU A 179 -14.20 -9.92 7.23
N VAL A 180 -15.27 -9.12 7.14
CA VAL A 180 -16.58 -9.52 6.61
C VAL A 180 -16.53 -9.71 5.09
N ASP A 181 -15.80 -8.83 4.41
CA ASP A 181 -15.65 -8.87 2.95
C ASP A 181 -14.47 -9.72 2.48
N ARG A 182 -13.58 -10.13 3.40
CA ARG A 182 -12.33 -10.81 3.10
C ARG A 182 -12.52 -12.09 2.30
N ARG A 183 -13.47 -12.94 2.69
CA ARG A 183 -13.75 -14.19 1.96
C ARG A 183 -14.18 -13.91 0.52
N HIS A 184 -15.11 -12.96 0.35
CA HIS A 184 -15.60 -12.58 -0.97
C HIS A 184 -14.50 -11.92 -1.82
N ALA A 185 -13.67 -11.07 -1.22
CA ALA A 185 -12.54 -10.45 -1.92
C ALA A 185 -11.47 -11.47 -2.31
N GLU A 186 -11.16 -12.44 -1.44
CA GLU A 186 -10.26 -13.56 -1.74
C GLU A 186 -10.82 -14.41 -2.90
N ASP A 187 -12.10 -14.77 -2.87
CA ASP A 187 -12.77 -15.52 -3.95
C ASP A 187 -12.73 -14.76 -5.28
N ILE A 188 -12.96 -13.44 -5.26
CA ILE A 188 -12.88 -12.58 -6.45
C ILE A 188 -11.43 -12.50 -6.95
N LEU A 189 -10.45 -12.30 -6.07
CA LEU A 189 -9.04 -12.23 -6.46
C LEU A 189 -8.56 -13.54 -7.06
N VAL A 190 -8.92 -14.69 -6.46
CA VAL A 190 -8.62 -16.02 -7.00
C VAL A 190 -9.24 -16.19 -8.38
N PHE A 191 -10.49 -15.77 -8.56
CA PHE A 191 -11.17 -15.84 -9.86
C PHE A 191 -10.47 -14.99 -10.93
N VAL A 192 -10.05 -13.77 -10.59
CA VAL A 192 -9.38 -12.84 -11.52
C VAL A 192 -7.98 -13.31 -11.90
N ILE A 193 -7.30 -14.05 -11.02
CA ILE A 193 -5.93 -14.55 -11.23
C ILE A 193 -5.91 -15.89 -11.98
N TYR A 194 -6.97 -16.67 -11.90
CA TYR A 194 -6.98 -18.04 -12.41
C TYR A 194 -6.89 -18.07 -13.96
N PRO A 195 -5.80 -18.58 -14.56
CA PRO A 195 -5.55 -18.46 -16.00
C PRO A 195 -6.55 -19.21 -16.88
N SER A 196 -7.19 -20.24 -16.31
CA SER A 196 -8.16 -21.09 -17.01
C SER A 196 -9.62 -20.66 -16.73
N ALA A 197 -9.84 -19.57 -15.98
CA ALA A 197 -11.18 -19.07 -15.76
C ALA A 197 -11.73 -18.53 -17.09
N PRO A 198 -12.96 -18.91 -17.48
CA PRO A 198 -13.58 -18.30 -18.63
C PRO A 198 -13.69 -16.79 -18.36
N PRO A 199 -13.43 -15.94 -19.36
CA PRO A 199 -13.41 -14.52 -19.10
C PRO A 199 -14.86 -14.04 -18.93
N MET A 200 -15.27 -13.83 -17.68
CA MET A 200 -16.66 -13.58 -17.28
C MET A 200 -16.91 -12.10 -17.00
N LEU A 201 -18.12 -11.66 -17.33
CA LEU A 201 -18.64 -10.34 -16.96
C LEU A 201 -18.86 -10.27 -15.46
N VAL A 202 -18.83 -9.08 -14.88
CA VAL A 202 -18.98 -8.90 -13.43
C VAL A 202 -20.27 -9.53 -12.92
N SER A 203 -21.39 -9.37 -13.63
CA SER A 203 -22.66 -10.00 -13.23
C SER A 203 -22.60 -11.54 -13.26
N ALA A 204 -22.03 -12.11 -14.31
CA ALA A 204 -21.91 -13.56 -14.46
C ALA A 204 -20.94 -14.15 -13.42
N MET A 205 -19.87 -13.43 -13.08
CA MET A 205 -18.94 -13.80 -12.02
C MET A 205 -19.64 -13.80 -10.65
N CYS A 206 -20.47 -12.79 -10.38
CA CYS A 206 -21.27 -12.74 -9.13
C CYS A 206 -22.23 -13.94 -9.03
N ASP A 207 -22.90 -14.30 -10.13
CA ASP A 207 -23.78 -15.47 -10.20
C ASP A 207 -23.00 -16.77 -9.96
N TRP A 208 -21.79 -16.88 -10.52
CA TRP A 208 -20.92 -18.05 -10.37
C TRP A 208 -20.39 -18.23 -8.95
N ILE A 209 -19.95 -17.14 -8.32
CA ILE A 209 -19.45 -17.12 -6.93
C ILE A 209 -20.63 -17.10 -5.93
N SER A 210 -21.87 -17.01 -6.42
CA SER A 210 -23.10 -16.94 -5.62
C SER A 210 -23.12 -15.77 -4.63
N ILE A 211 -22.67 -14.59 -5.07
CA ILE A 211 -22.64 -13.36 -4.28
C ILE A 211 -23.52 -12.27 -4.89
N ALA A 212 -24.17 -11.47 -4.06
CA ALA A 212 -24.95 -10.33 -4.53
C ALA A 212 -24.02 -9.23 -5.07
N LEU A 213 -24.46 -8.55 -6.15
CA LEU A 213 -23.66 -7.52 -6.81
C LEU A 213 -23.21 -6.40 -5.85
N GLY A 214 -24.06 -5.99 -4.90
CA GLY A 214 -23.72 -5.00 -3.88
C GLY A 214 -22.64 -5.48 -2.90
N VAL A 215 -22.63 -6.78 -2.56
CA VAL A 215 -21.61 -7.39 -1.70
C VAL A 215 -20.28 -7.48 -2.44
N MET A 216 -20.30 -7.79 -3.74
CA MET A 216 -19.11 -7.78 -4.59
C MET A 216 -18.46 -6.38 -4.62
N TYR A 217 -19.23 -5.33 -4.89
CA TYR A 217 -18.72 -3.96 -4.91
C TYR A 217 -18.21 -3.50 -3.53
N GLY A 218 -18.87 -3.92 -2.45
CA GLY A 218 -18.37 -3.71 -1.09
C GLY A 218 -17.00 -4.38 -0.88
N ALA A 219 -16.87 -5.63 -1.33
CA ALA A 219 -15.66 -6.41 -1.13
C ALA A 219 -14.44 -5.92 -1.91
N VAL A 220 -14.65 -5.33 -3.09
CA VAL A 220 -13.55 -4.77 -3.90
C VAL A 220 -13.35 -3.26 -3.70
N CYS A 221 -14.12 -2.61 -2.82
CA CYS A 221 -14.05 -1.14 -2.67
C CYS A 221 -12.69 -0.63 -2.21
N GLN A 222 -11.95 -1.42 -1.43
CA GLN A 222 -10.59 -1.07 -0.98
C GLN A 222 -9.50 -1.51 -1.98
N LEU A 223 -9.88 -2.20 -3.05
CA LEU A 223 -8.99 -2.77 -4.05
C LEU A 223 -8.95 -1.96 -5.35
N HIS A 224 -9.64 -0.82 -5.43
CA HIS A 224 -9.62 0.05 -6.63
C HIS A 224 -8.24 0.57 -7.03
N SER A 225 -7.23 0.54 -6.14
CA SER A 225 -5.85 0.88 -6.49
C SER A 225 -5.12 -0.23 -7.25
N VAL A 226 -5.65 -1.46 -7.24
CA VAL A 226 -5.03 -2.66 -7.85
C VAL A 226 -5.95 -3.40 -8.80
N LEU A 227 -7.25 -3.12 -8.75
CA LEU A 227 -8.29 -3.68 -9.61
C LEU A 227 -8.99 -2.60 -10.43
N ASP A 228 -9.09 -2.84 -11.73
CA ASP A 228 -10.01 -2.14 -12.63
C ASP A 228 -11.41 -2.71 -12.45
N VAL A 229 -12.22 -2.00 -11.65
CA VAL A 229 -13.59 -2.41 -11.35
C VAL A 229 -14.55 -1.51 -12.13
N PRO A 230 -15.38 -2.07 -13.04
CA PRO A 230 -16.32 -1.26 -13.82
C PRO A 230 -17.43 -0.71 -12.94
N LEU A 231 -18.04 0.41 -13.36
CA LEU A 231 -19.22 0.98 -12.68
C LEU A 231 -20.40 0.01 -12.69
N LEU A 232 -21.30 0.12 -11.69
CA LEU A 232 -22.47 -0.76 -11.51
C LEU A 232 -23.31 -0.91 -12.80
N GLN A 233 -23.51 0.20 -13.52
CA GLN A 233 -24.26 0.24 -14.79
C GLN A 233 -23.60 -0.56 -15.93
N ASP A 234 -22.29 -0.80 -15.83
CA ASP A 234 -21.49 -1.54 -16.81
C ASP A 234 -21.20 -2.98 -16.37
N ALA A 235 -21.73 -3.44 -15.21
CA ALA A 235 -21.44 -4.76 -14.67
C ALA A 235 -21.85 -5.93 -15.61
N HIS A 236 -22.83 -5.71 -16.48
CA HIS A 236 -23.26 -6.66 -17.51
C HIS A 236 -22.47 -6.58 -18.83
N LYS A 237 -21.49 -5.67 -18.91
CA LYS A 237 -20.75 -5.37 -20.16
C LYS A 237 -19.23 -5.45 -20.00
N LYS A 238 -18.74 -5.28 -18.78
CA LYS A 238 -17.31 -5.24 -18.46
C LYS A 238 -16.93 -6.31 -17.45
N ARG A 239 -15.62 -6.52 -17.31
CA ARG A 239 -15.00 -7.50 -16.40
C ARG A 239 -14.11 -6.76 -15.41
N ILE A 240 -13.70 -7.45 -14.35
CA ILE A 240 -12.66 -6.95 -13.43
C ILE A 240 -11.30 -7.37 -13.95
N PHE A 241 -10.32 -6.47 -13.90
CA PHE A 241 -8.93 -6.76 -14.25
C PHE A 241 -7.98 -6.29 -13.17
N LEU A 242 -6.79 -6.89 -13.11
CA LEU A 242 -5.70 -6.38 -12.29
C LEU A 242 -4.96 -5.28 -13.07
N TYR A 243 -4.70 -4.13 -12.46
CA TYR A 243 -3.93 -3.07 -13.10
C TYR A 243 -2.47 -3.48 -13.32
N HIS A 244 -1.91 -4.25 -12.39
CA HIS A 244 -0.49 -4.59 -12.40
C HIS A 244 -0.25 -6.09 -12.27
N LYS A 245 0.55 -6.63 -13.20
CA LYS A 245 1.04 -8.02 -13.15
C LYS A 245 1.81 -8.32 -11.85
N SER A 246 2.53 -7.33 -11.32
CA SER A 246 3.27 -7.44 -10.06
C SER A 246 2.40 -7.77 -8.85
N PHE A 247 1.13 -7.34 -8.85
CA PHE A 247 0.17 -7.70 -7.80
C PHE A 247 -0.35 -9.12 -7.98
N SER A 248 -0.58 -9.57 -9.22
CA SER A 248 -0.87 -10.97 -9.53
C SER A 248 0.27 -11.89 -9.08
N ASP A 249 1.51 -11.55 -9.43
CA ASP A 249 2.71 -12.32 -9.07
C ASP A 249 2.91 -12.36 -7.55
N PHE A 250 2.51 -11.31 -6.85
CA PHE A 250 2.50 -11.27 -5.39
C PHE A 250 1.44 -12.20 -4.79
N LEU A 251 0.22 -12.21 -5.33
CA LEU A 251 -0.88 -13.07 -4.86
C LEU A 251 -0.67 -14.57 -5.19
N CYS A 252 0.09 -14.88 -6.25
CA CYS A 252 0.40 -16.27 -6.62
C CYS A 252 1.57 -16.89 -5.83
N ASP A 253 2.37 -16.08 -5.14
CA ASP A 253 3.56 -16.56 -4.42
C ASP A 253 3.27 -16.66 -2.92
N SER A 254 2.98 -17.88 -2.45
CA SER A 254 2.70 -18.17 -1.03
C SER A 254 3.82 -17.71 -0.10
N ARG A 255 5.07 -17.67 -0.59
CA ARG A 255 6.24 -17.19 0.16
C ARG A 255 6.22 -15.67 0.34
N ARG A 256 5.66 -14.93 -0.63
CA ARG A 256 5.50 -13.46 -0.56
C ARG A 256 4.25 -13.07 0.22
N LEU A 257 3.27 -13.95 0.34
CA LEU A 257 2.11 -13.77 1.23
C LEU A 257 2.40 -14.08 2.71
N GLY A 258 3.56 -14.66 3.02
CA GLY A 258 3.92 -15.06 4.39
C GLY A 258 3.17 -16.32 4.88
N LEU A 259 2.66 -17.13 3.96
CA LEU A 259 1.98 -18.40 4.24
C LEU A 259 3.01 -19.54 4.08
N SER A 260 3.68 -19.92 5.17
CA SER A 260 4.44 -21.19 5.27
C SER A 260 3.79 -22.13 6.28
#